data_AF-A0A7C3M2X0-F1
#
_entry.id   AF-A0A7C3M2X0-F1
#
_cell.length_a   1.000
_cell.length_b   1.000
_cell.length_c   1.000
_cell.angle_alpha   90.00
_cell.angle_beta   90.00
_cell.angle_gamma   90.00
#
_symmetry.space_group_name_H-M   'P 1'
#
loop_
_entity.id
_entity.type
_entity.pdbx_description
1 polymer ?
#
loop_
_entity_poly.entity_id
_entity_poly.type
_entity_poly.pdbx_seq_one_letter_code
_entity_poly.pdbx_strand_id
1 'polypeptide(L)'
;MKNSIKILGAYGSKTLNTAMTCILTDYDVLIDAGNILHALDDDARKINHILLTHAHLDHIADIPFLIDIYFEARNTPLIIYGTKGTLTALKEHILNWNIWPDFTEIPLTTSNEPAIKFQEIALNMEFSINETTYKPIKTNHTSSSCGYVVTKGEYSVFFTADTYQSEIIWEEVNNNSKIKSIIIDVSFPSTLDQLAIDSKHLTPRRLYEDMKNHLRREDVKVFINHLKPIFIETIKDEIKTQYPDLFQGGCIINDGDILELKTGSISEHLTKGQQDKRNVNQLIDIGHALTNEKDFDTLMEKILKGAKELSNADGGTLYLVTEDQKSLSFTVVQTDSLNIKMGGTQGEITWPNVELYKEDGNENFEQVAALCSLTGRLINIDDVYYADGFNFEGTKKFDAGTGYRTKSMLVVPMTNHEGNVIGVLQLLNKRDENEEIIPFKPEDEQLILSMSSQAAVSISNTRLIKELEKLLHDFIKTIADAINEKSKYTGGHINRVAEISLVIANAINKDSTGAFKNIHL
;
A
#
# COMPACT_ATOMS: atom_id res chain seq x y z
N MET A 1 8.15 17.88 -1.28
CA MET A 1 9.15 16.98 -1.90
C MET A 1 10.42 17.78 -2.20
N LYS A 2 11.32 17.95 -1.20
CA LYS A 2 12.40 18.96 -1.32
C LYS A 2 13.52 18.56 -2.28
N ASN A 3 13.87 17.27 -2.37
CA ASN A 3 14.98 16.77 -3.21
C ASN A 3 14.58 15.57 -4.09
N SER A 4 13.29 15.39 -4.35
CA SER A 4 12.78 14.25 -5.12
C SER A 4 11.68 14.66 -6.10
N ILE A 5 11.42 13.79 -7.09
CA ILE A 5 10.24 13.82 -7.95
C ILE A 5 9.46 12.52 -7.79
N LYS A 6 8.14 12.56 -8.01
CA LYS A 6 7.27 11.39 -7.94
C LYS A 6 6.67 11.10 -9.31
N ILE A 7 6.70 9.84 -9.71
CA ILE A 7 6.18 9.38 -11.00
C ILE A 7 4.72 9.00 -10.80
N LEU A 8 3.81 9.82 -11.30
CA LEU A 8 2.36 9.58 -11.20
C LEU A 8 1.86 8.65 -12.31
N GLY A 9 2.56 8.64 -13.45
CA GLY A 9 2.39 7.67 -14.51
C GLY A 9 3.67 7.55 -15.33
N ALA A 10 4.04 6.30 -15.66
CA ALA A 10 5.32 5.96 -16.26
C ALA A 10 5.21 5.37 -17.67
N TYR A 11 4.01 5.14 -18.20
CA TYR A 11 3.81 4.37 -19.43
C TYR A 11 3.21 5.20 -20.56
N GLY A 12 3.39 4.75 -21.80
CA GLY A 12 2.83 5.44 -22.97
C GLY A 12 1.42 5.00 -23.36
N SER A 13 0.72 4.28 -22.49
CA SER A 13 -0.66 3.85 -22.70
C SER A 13 -1.36 3.55 -21.38
N LYS A 14 -2.66 3.87 -21.32
CA LYS A 14 -3.52 3.56 -20.18
C LYS A 14 -4.02 2.12 -20.25
N THR A 15 -3.83 1.36 -19.17
CA THR A 15 -4.48 0.06 -18.94
C THR A 15 -5.03 0.03 -17.52
N LEU A 16 -5.57 -1.12 -17.09
CA LEU A 16 -6.00 -1.29 -15.70
C LEU A 16 -4.84 -1.12 -14.70
N ASN A 17 -3.60 -1.43 -15.09
CA ASN A 17 -2.44 -1.45 -14.19
C ASN A 17 -1.33 -0.47 -14.61
N THR A 18 -1.54 0.34 -15.65
CA THR A 18 -0.51 1.27 -16.15
C THR A 18 -1.12 2.63 -16.44
N ALA A 19 -0.46 3.67 -15.95
CA ALA A 19 -0.84 5.06 -16.12
C ALA A 19 -0.01 5.77 -17.19
N MET A 20 -0.65 6.74 -17.86
CA MET A 20 0.01 7.59 -18.85
C MET A 20 0.93 8.62 -18.19
N THR A 21 1.98 9.03 -18.90
CA THR A 21 3.03 9.92 -18.41
C THR A 21 2.52 11.11 -17.60
N CYS A 22 2.97 11.19 -16.34
CA CYS A 22 2.75 12.34 -15.49
C CYS A 22 3.77 12.32 -14.35
N ILE A 23 4.45 13.44 -14.10
CA ILE A 23 5.52 13.53 -13.09
C ILE A 23 5.23 14.71 -12.17
N LEU A 24 5.12 14.43 -10.87
CA LEU A 24 5.01 15.44 -9.82
C LEU A 24 6.40 15.93 -9.44
N THR A 25 6.68 17.17 -9.82
CA THR A 25 7.99 17.81 -9.60
C THR A 25 8.00 18.73 -8.41
N ASP A 26 6.86 19.23 -7.95
CA ASP A 26 6.72 19.91 -6.66
C ASP A 26 5.32 19.65 -6.09
N TYR A 27 4.96 20.21 -4.94
CA TYR A 27 3.66 19.95 -4.31
C TYR A 27 2.45 20.40 -5.17
N ASP A 28 2.63 21.34 -6.11
CA ASP A 28 1.58 21.83 -7.02
C ASP A 28 2.03 21.95 -8.49
N VAL A 29 3.16 21.33 -8.86
CA VAL A 29 3.78 21.43 -10.19
C VAL A 29 3.97 20.06 -10.83
N LEU A 30 3.39 19.88 -12.02
CA LEU A 30 3.49 18.67 -12.83
C LEU A 30 4.28 18.89 -14.11
N ILE A 31 4.97 17.85 -14.58
CA ILE A 31 5.33 17.70 -15.99
C ILE A 31 4.38 16.68 -16.61
N ASP A 32 3.70 17.10 -17.68
CA ASP A 32 2.61 16.40 -18.35
C ASP A 32 1.43 16.04 -17.42
N ALA A 33 0.34 15.61 -18.03
CA ALA A 33 -0.98 15.49 -17.42
C ALA A 33 -1.72 14.24 -17.93
N GLY A 34 -1.02 13.11 -18.07
CA GLY A 34 -1.63 11.85 -18.48
C GLY A 34 -2.39 11.11 -17.38
N ASN A 35 -2.07 11.35 -16.10
CA ASN A 35 -2.61 10.58 -14.98
C ASN A 35 -2.59 11.37 -13.65
N ILE A 36 -3.21 12.54 -13.64
CA ILE A 36 -3.34 13.40 -12.46
C ILE A 36 -4.41 12.86 -11.50
N LEU A 37 -5.61 12.63 -12.03
CA LEU A 37 -6.80 12.43 -11.20
C LEU A 37 -6.73 11.11 -10.44
N HIS A 38 -6.35 10.03 -11.12
CA HIS A 38 -6.22 8.72 -10.49
C HIS A 38 -5.03 8.65 -9.52
N ALA A 39 -3.93 9.35 -9.81
CA ALA A 39 -2.73 9.26 -8.97
C ALA A 39 -2.81 10.13 -7.70
N LEU A 40 -3.49 11.28 -7.77
CA LEU A 40 -3.54 12.26 -6.68
C LEU A 40 -4.89 12.31 -5.95
N ASP A 41 -5.98 11.77 -6.52
CA ASP A 41 -7.31 11.81 -5.90
C ASP A 41 -7.70 13.26 -5.53
N ASP A 42 -8.18 13.51 -4.31
CA ASP A 42 -8.48 14.85 -3.78
C ASP A 42 -7.29 15.82 -3.78
N ASP A 43 -6.05 15.33 -3.76
CA ASP A 43 -4.85 16.18 -3.81
C ASP A 43 -4.64 16.80 -5.20
N ALA A 44 -5.31 16.29 -6.24
CA ALA A 44 -5.26 16.88 -7.58
C ALA A 44 -5.72 18.35 -7.57
N ARG A 45 -6.61 18.75 -6.66
CA ARG A 45 -7.06 20.15 -6.52
C ARG A 45 -5.94 21.13 -6.16
N LYS A 46 -4.83 20.64 -5.60
CA LYS A 46 -3.68 21.46 -5.22
C LYS A 46 -2.83 21.86 -6.42
N ILE A 47 -2.96 21.16 -7.55
CA ILE A 47 -2.16 21.42 -8.74
C ILE A 47 -2.52 22.78 -9.36
N ASN A 48 -1.51 23.62 -9.53
CA ASN A 48 -1.62 24.96 -10.12
C ASN A 48 -0.78 25.14 -11.37
N HIS A 49 0.24 24.29 -11.57
CA HIS A 49 1.19 24.43 -12.67
C HIS A 49 1.34 23.10 -13.41
N ILE A 50 1.21 23.12 -14.74
CA ILE A 50 1.44 21.97 -15.61
C ILE A 50 2.41 22.38 -16.72
N LEU A 51 3.57 21.73 -16.78
CA LEU A 51 4.56 21.91 -17.84
C LEU A 51 4.36 20.82 -18.88
N LEU A 52 3.99 21.19 -20.10
CA LEU A 52 3.78 20.25 -21.18
C LEU A 52 5.05 20.03 -21.98
N THR A 53 5.37 18.77 -22.23
CA THR A 53 6.44 18.36 -23.14
C THR A 53 5.99 18.52 -24.58
N HIS A 54 4.75 18.11 -24.88
CA HIS A 54 4.07 18.23 -26.17
C HIS A 54 2.55 17.97 -26.01
N ALA A 55 1.79 18.05 -27.11
CA ALA A 55 0.33 18.03 -27.10
C ALA A 55 -0.30 16.66 -27.47
N HIS A 56 0.44 15.56 -27.37
CA HIS A 56 -0.17 14.24 -27.54
C HIS A 56 -1.13 13.93 -26.39
N LEU A 57 -2.18 13.15 -26.70
CA LEU A 57 -3.33 12.98 -25.82
C LEU A 57 -2.94 12.33 -24.49
N ASP A 58 -2.03 11.35 -24.51
CA ASP A 58 -1.50 10.68 -23.33
C ASP A 58 -0.67 11.58 -22.40
N HIS A 59 -0.32 12.80 -22.83
CA HIS A 59 0.36 13.80 -22.01
C HIS A 59 -0.56 14.95 -21.56
N ILE A 60 -1.80 15.03 -22.06
CA ILE A 60 -2.72 16.14 -21.76
C ILE A 60 -4.12 15.68 -21.31
N ALA A 61 -4.39 14.38 -21.31
CA ALA A 61 -5.72 13.80 -21.16
C ALA A 61 -6.47 14.27 -19.90
N ASP A 62 -5.78 14.47 -18.78
CA ASP A 62 -6.43 14.83 -17.52
C ASP A 62 -6.64 16.33 -17.36
N ILE A 63 -6.08 17.20 -18.20
CA ILE A 63 -6.24 18.66 -18.09
C ILE A 63 -7.72 19.08 -18.14
N PRO A 64 -8.53 18.62 -19.13
CA PRO A 64 -9.93 19.02 -19.24
C PRO A 64 -10.76 18.62 -18.01
N PHE A 65 -10.51 17.42 -17.49
CA PHE A 65 -11.23 16.88 -16.33
C PHE A 65 -10.78 17.52 -15.02
N LEU A 66 -9.47 17.81 -14.88
CA LEU A 66 -8.92 18.46 -13.70
C LEU A 66 -9.56 19.83 -13.48
N ILE A 67 -9.65 20.64 -14.55
CA ILE A 67 -10.23 21.98 -14.42
C ILE A 67 -11.73 21.91 -14.15
N ASP A 68 -12.46 20.99 -14.79
CA ASP A 68 -13.91 20.85 -14.64
C ASP A 68 -14.31 20.40 -13.23
N ILE A 69 -13.67 19.36 -12.70
CA ILE A 69 -13.97 18.80 -11.36
C ILE A 69 -13.73 19.84 -10.26
N TYR A 70 -12.65 20.60 -10.36
CA TYR A 70 -12.23 21.49 -9.28
C TYR A 70 -12.55 22.97 -9.53
N PHE A 71 -13.20 23.32 -10.64
CA PHE A 71 -13.44 24.71 -11.06
C PHE A 71 -13.95 25.60 -9.92
N GLU A 72 -15.00 25.17 -9.23
CA GLU A 72 -15.64 25.95 -8.16
C GLU A 72 -14.76 26.10 -6.91
N ALA A 73 -13.87 25.14 -6.67
CA ALA A 73 -12.97 25.14 -5.52
C ALA A 73 -11.69 25.96 -5.76
N ARG A 74 -11.43 26.41 -7.00
CA ARG A 74 -10.19 27.10 -7.35
C ARG A 74 -10.25 28.60 -7.01
N ASN A 75 -9.20 29.05 -6.33
CA ASN A 75 -8.95 30.48 -6.06
C ASN A 75 -7.91 31.08 -7.02
N THR A 76 -7.16 30.23 -7.72
CA THR A 76 -6.05 30.61 -8.60
C THR A 76 -6.18 29.90 -9.95
N PRO A 77 -5.81 30.56 -11.06
CA PRO A 77 -5.79 29.93 -12.36
C PRO A 77 -4.87 28.71 -12.40
N LEU A 78 -5.22 27.73 -13.23
CA LEU A 78 -4.30 26.68 -13.63
C LEU A 78 -3.39 27.24 -14.73
N ILE A 79 -2.09 27.30 -14.46
CA ILE A 79 -1.10 27.81 -15.43
C ILE A 79 -0.51 26.63 -16.19
N ILE A 80 -0.69 26.65 -17.51
CA ILE A 80 -0.15 25.63 -18.41
C ILE A 80 1.02 26.22 -19.19
N TYR A 81 2.18 25.61 -18.99
CA TYR A 81 3.44 25.99 -19.63
C TYR A 81 3.71 25.08 -20.81
N GLY A 82 4.24 25.63 -21.89
CA GLY A 82 4.59 24.85 -23.06
C GLY A 82 5.17 25.70 -24.17
N THR A 83 5.78 25.07 -25.16
CA THR A 83 6.22 25.79 -26.36
C THR A 83 5.01 26.36 -27.09
N LYS A 84 5.20 27.41 -27.88
CA LYS A 84 4.12 28.07 -28.62
C LYS A 84 3.24 27.09 -29.40
N GLY A 85 3.84 26.15 -30.12
CA GLY A 85 3.10 25.18 -30.92
C GLY A 85 2.32 24.17 -30.06
N THR A 86 2.88 23.74 -28.92
CA THR A 86 2.19 22.86 -27.96
C THR A 86 0.95 23.55 -27.38
N LEU A 87 1.09 24.80 -26.93
CA LEU A 87 -0.03 25.57 -26.37
C LEU A 87 -1.10 25.90 -27.42
N THR A 88 -0.68 26.20 -28.65
CA THR A 88 -1.59 26.43 -29.77
C THR A 88 -2.41 25.17 -30.07
N ALA A 89 -1.76 24.00 -30.15
CA ALA A 89 -2.44 22.73 -30.39
C ALA A 89 -3.46 22.39 -29.29
N LEU A 90 -3.10 22.58 -28.01
CA LEU A 90 -4.02 22.38 -26.90
C LEU A 90 -5.24 23.31 -26.98
N LYS A 91 -5.01 24.59 -27.28
CA LYS A 91 -6.10 25.57 -27.42
C LYS A 91 -7.02 25.23 -28.58
N GLU A 92 -6.47 25.06 -29.78
CA GLU A 92 -7.25 24.92 -31.01
C GLU A 92 -7.97 23.57 -31.11
N HIS A 93 -7.45 22.52 -30.49
CA HIS A 93 -7.97 21.16 -30.68
C HIS A 93 -8.63 20.54 -29.45
N ILE A 94 -8.41 21.08 -28.24
CA ILE A 94 -9.04 20.55 -27.01
C ILE A 94 -9.91 21.62 -26.35
N LEU A 95 -9.33 22.77 -25.99
CA LEU A 95 -10.02 23.85 -25.26
C LEU A 95 -10.65 24.85 -26.24
N ASN A 96 -11.63 24.39 -27.03
CA ASN A 96 -12.13 25.12 -28.21
C ASN A 96 -13.66 25.21 -28.31
N TRP A 97 -14.39 24.94 -27.21
CA TRP A 97 -15.85 24.84 -27.14
C TRP A 97 -16.50 23.70 -27.93
N ASN A 98 -15.77 23.01 -28.82
CA ASN A 98 -16.28 21.89 -29.60
C ASN A 98 -15.97 20.54 -28.93
N ILE A 99 -14.73 20.36 -28.48
CA ILE A 99 -14.28 19.15 -27.78
C ILE A 99 -14.47 19.33 -26.27
N TRP A 100 -14.01 20.46 -25.73
CA TRP A 100 -14.15 20.83 -24.34
C TRP A 100 -14.35 22.35 -24.20
N PRO A 101 -15.02 22.84 -23.14
CA PRO A 101 -15.13 24.28 -22.90
C PRO A 101 -13.76 24.98 -22.89
N ASP A 102 -13.70 26.19 -23.46
CA ASP A 102 -12.47 27.00 -23.43
C ASP A 102 -12.35 27.71 -22.07
N PHE A 103 -11.72 27.02 -21.12
CA PHE A 103 -11.43 27.56 -19.79
C PHE A 103 -10.41 28.72 -19.81
N THR A 104 -9.84 29.09 -20.96
CA THR A 104 -9.07 30.34 -21.11
C THR A 104 -9.97 31.57 -21.25
N GLU A 105 -11.26 31.37 -21.53
CA GLU A 105 -12.28 32.42 -21.65
C GLU A 105 -13.26 32.45 -20.47
N ILE A 106 -13.27 31.39 -19.65
CA ILE A 106 -14.14 31.28 -18.47
C ILE A 106 -13.43 31.88 -17.24
N PRO A 107 -13.95 32.97 -16.64
CA PRO A 107 -13.36 33.54 -15.44
C PRO A 107 -13.67 32.70 -14.19
N LEU A 108 -12.71 32.63 -13.28
CA LEU A 108 -12.89 32.12 -11.93
C LEU A 108 -13.91 32.98 -11.18
N THR A 109 -14.75 32.32 -10.39
CA THR A 109 -15.77 32.96 -9.55
C THR A 109 -15.18 33.88 -8.48
N THR A 110 -13.91 33.66 -8.12
CA THR A 110 -13.24 34.30 -6.98
C THR A 110 -12.39 35.51 -7.36
N SER A 111 -11.84 35.57 -8.58
CA SER A 111 -10.86 36.58 -8.99
C SER A 111 -11.11 37.22 -10.36
N ASN A 112 -12.15 36.79 -11.09
CA ASN A 112 -12.46 37.22 -12.46
C ASN A 112 -11.32 37.00 -13.46
N GLU A 113 -10.26 36.28 -13.07
CA GLU A 113 -9.19 35.83 -13.95
C GLU A 113 -9.63 34.58 -14.71
N PRO A 114 -9.13 34.32 -15.93
CA PRO A 114 -9.45 33.08 -16.63
C PRO A 114 -8.99 31.85 -15.84
N ALA A 115 -9.78 30.78 -15.89
CA ALA A 115 -9.55 29.56 -15.13
C ALA A 115 -8.29 28.82 -15.57
N ILE A 116 -7.94 28.91 -16.85
CA ILE A 116 -6.66 28.48 -17.41
C ILE A 116 -5.89 29.67 -17.99
N LYS A 117 -4.59 29.75 -17.68
CA LYS A 117 -3.65 30.70 -18.28
C LYS A 117 -2.54 29.94 -19.01
N PHE A 118 -2.24 30.37 -20.23
CA PHE A 118 -1.10 29.84 -20.98
C PHE A 118 0.15 30.68 -20.77
N GLN A 119 1.26 30.00 -20.48
CA GLN A 119 2.58 30.60 -20.34
C GLN A 119 3.54 29.98 -21.35
N GLU A 120 3.87 30.72 -22.40
CA GLU A 120 4.86 30.27 -23.39
C GLU A 120 6.24 30.14 -22.74
N ILE A 121 6.98 29.08 -23.10
CA ILE A 121 8.36 28.85 -22.67
C ILE A 121 9.34 28.85 -23.85
N ALA A 122 10.49 29.48 -23.60
CA ALA A 122 11.72 29.48 -24.39
C ALA A 122 12.53 28.18 -24.33
N LEU A 123 12.80 27.48 -25.45
CA LEU A 123 13.83 26.42 -25.45
C LEU A 123 15.19 26.97 -24.94
N ASN A 124 15.89 26.18 -24.14
CA ASN A 124 17.17 26.48 -23.50
C ASN A 124 17.15 27.68 -22.53
N MET A 125 15.99 28.26 -22.22
CA MET A 125 15.86 29.33 -21.23
C MET A 125 15.33 28.78 -19.92
N GLU A 126 16.07 29.00 -18.84
CA GLU A 126 15.67 28.60 -17.49
C GLU A 126 14.54 29.48 -16.97
N PHE A 127 13.62 28.86 -16.23
CA PHE A 127 12.62 29.55 -15.43
C PHE A 127 12.38 28.76 -14.14
N SER A 128 11.85 29.43 -13.12
CA SER A 128 11.59 28.80 -11.83
C SER A 128 10.12 28.89 -11.46
N ILE A 129 9.61 27.82 -10.85
CA ILE A 129 8.33 27.80 -10.17
C ILE A 129 8.62 27.33 -8.75
N ASN A 130 8.20 28.11 -7.76
CA ASN A 130 8.60 27.92 -6.36
C ASN A 130 10.13 27.90 -6.22
N GLU A 131 10.69 26.86 -5.59
CA GLU A 131 12.14 26.65 -5.43
C GLU A 131 12.75 25.74 -6.53
N THR A 132 11.94 25.28 -7.50
CA THR A 132 12.39 24.36 -8.56
C THR A 132 12.66 25.11 -9.86
N THR A 133 13.81 24.84 -10.47
CA THR A 133 14.18 25.41 -11.77
C THR A 133 13.98 24.40 -12.89
N TYR A 134 13.46 24.87 -14.01
CA TYR A 134 13.16 24.09 -15.20
C TYR A 134 13.88 24.67 -16.41
N LYS A 135 14.52 23.81 -17.20
CA LYS A 135 15.12 24.18 -18.49
C LYS A 135 14.56 23.28 -19.59
N PRO A 136 13.75 23.81 -20.52
CA PRO A 136 13.21 23.03 -21.62
C PRO A 136 14.27 22.81 -22.69
N ILE A 137 14.49 21.55 -23.09
CA ILE A 137 15.49 21.14 -24.08
C ILE A 137 14.77 20.49 -25.26
N LYS A 138 15.19 20.83 -26.47
CA LYS A 138 14.56 20.31 -27.70
C LYS A 138 14.71 18.78 -27.79
N THR A 139 13.63 18.08 -28.13
CA THR A 139 13.63 16.62 -28.38
C THR A 139 13.34 16.31 -29.84
N ASN A 140 13.62 15.07 -30.25
CA ASN A 140 13.37 14.58 -31.61
C ASN A 140 12.05 13.81 -31.67
N HIS A 141 10.93 14.53 -31.63
CA HIS A 141 9.59 13.92 -31.66
C HIS A 141 8.60 14.71 -32.52
N THR A 142 8.11 15.84 -32.03
CA THR A 142 7.34 16.81 -32.82
C THR A 142 8.13 18.12 -32.98
N SER A 143 7.71 18.99 -33.89
CA SER A 143 8.36 20.30 -34.06
C SER A 143 8.32 21.15 -32.78
N SER A 144 7.35 20.90 -31.91
CA SER A 144 7.11 21.66 -30.67
C SER A 144 7.49 20.90 -29.40
N SER A 145 7.95 19.64 -29.50
CA SER A 145 8.31 18.83 -28.35
C SER A 145 9.58 19.31 -27.64
N CYS A 146 9.58 19.19 -26.31
CA CYS A 146 10.74 19.38 -25.45
C CYS A 146 10.72 18.45 -24.24
N GLY A 147 11.90 18.15 -23.72
CA GLY A 147 12.08 17.58 -22.38
C GLY A 147 12.46 18.68 -21.38
N TYR A 148 12.53 18.36 -20.10
CA TYR A 148 12.86 19.31 -19.04
C TYR A 148 14.01 18.81 -18.17
N VAL A 149 15.06 19.62 -18.04
CA VAL A 149 16.00 19.50 -16.93
C VAL A 149 15.33 20.14 -15.71
N VAL A 150 15.09 19.34 -14.68
CA VAL A 150 14.48 19.74 -13.42
C VAL A 150 15.57 19.82 -12.37
N THR A 151 15.81 21.01 -11.83
CA THR A 151 16.88 21.29 -10.85
C THR A 151 16.29 21.66 -9.51
N LYS A 152 16.73 20.98 -8.46
CA LYS A 152 16.44 21.29 -7.06
C LYS A 152 17.76 21.41 -6.29
N GLY A 153 18.09 22.63 -5.87
CA GLY A 153 19.38 22.94 -5.27
C GLY A 153 20.54 22.67 -6.24
N GLU A 154 21.44 21.75 -5.86
CA GLU A 154 22.64 21.42 -6.64
C GLU A 154 22.50 20.19 -7.55
N TYR A 155 21.32 19.57 -7.58
CA TYR A 155 21.10 18.33 -8.30
C TYR A 155 19.95 18.48 -9.30
N SER A 156 20.10 17.77 -10.42
CA SER A 156 19.13 17.79 -11.51
C SER A 156 18.81 16.39 -12.01
N VAL A 157 17.59 16.23 -12.50
CA VAL A 157 17.16 15.11 -13.33
C VAL A 157 16.71 15.65 -14.67
N PHE A 158 17.05 14.97 -15.76
CA PHE A 158 16.56 15.32 -17.09
C PHE A 158 15.48 14.34 -17.53
N PHE A 159 14.25 14.81 -17.67
CA PHE A 159 13.17 14.04 -18.29
C PHE A 159 13.07 14.40 -19.78
N THR A 160 13.28 13.45 -20.68
CA THR A 160 13.33 13.73 -22.13
C THR A 160 11.96 13.80 -22.78
N ALA A 161 10.91 13.28 -22.14
CA ALA A 161 9.65 12.95 -22.81
C ALA A 161 9.86 11.98 -24.00
N ASP A 162 8.84 11.87 -24.84
CA ASP A 162 8.87 11.15 -26.10
C ASP A 162 9.98 11.72 -27.00
N THR A 163 10.85 10.83 -27.46
CA THR A 163 11.96 11.22 -28.34
C THR A 163 12.49 10.02 -29.11
N TYR A 164 13.04 10.30 -30.29
CA TYR A 164 14.01 9.45 -30.96
C TYR A 164 15.45 9.87 -30.58
N GLN A 165 16.45 9.28 -31.25
CA GLN A 165 17.86 9.64 -31.11
C GLN A 165 18.08 11.15 -31.29
N SER A 166 18.84 11.76 -30.38
CA SER A 166 19.05 13.22 -30.35
C SER A 166 20.36 13.60 -29.66
N GLU A 167 21.30 14.13 -30.43
CA GLU A 167 22.60 14.60 -29.90
C GLU A 167 22.43 15.73 -28.86
N ILE A 168 21.42 16.59 -29.05
CA ILE A 168 21.12 17.72 -28.14
C ILE A 168 20.88 17.23 -26.71
N ILE A 169 20.23 16.08 -26.54
CA ILE A 169 19.94 15.50 -25.22
C ILE A 169 21.26 15.15 -24.52
N TRP A 170 22.14 14.44 -25.22
CA TRP A 170 23.42 14.01 -24.67
C TRP A 170 24.40 15.17 -24.46
N GLU A 171 24.38 16.18 -25.31
CA GLU A 171 25.16 17.41 -25.11
C GLU A 171 24.77 18.13 -23.81
N GLU A 172 23.47 18.27 -23.52
CA GLU A 172 23.01 18.85 -22.25
C GLU A 172 23.47 18.01 -21.05
N VAL A 173 23.32 16.68 -21.11
CA VAL A 173 23.78 15.76 -20.04
C VAL A 173 25.28 15.88 -19.79
N ASN A 174 26.08 15.95 -20.86
CA ASN A 174 27.53 16.05 -20.77
C ASN A 174 27.99 17.42 -20.22
N ASN A 175 27.30 18.50 -20.61
CA ASN A 175 27.70 19.87 -20.25
C ASN A 175 27.16 20.32 -18.88
N ASN A 176 26.19 19.60 -18.31
CA ASN A 176 25.55 19.95 -17.05
C ASN A 176 25.86 18.93 -15.94
N SER A 177 26.90 19.19 -15.16
CA SER A 177 27.38 18.30 -14.08
C SER A 177 26.37 18.09 -12.93
N LYS A 178 25.35 18.96 -12.83
CA LYS A 178 24.25 18.83 -11.85
C LYS A 178 23.31 17.67 -12.20
N ILE A 179 23.21 17.30 -13.50
CA ILE A 179 22.39 16.17 -13.93
C ILE A 179 23.02 14.87 -13.40
N LYS A 180 22.30 14.18 -12.51
CA LYS A 180 22.70 12.87 -11.94
C LYS A 180 21.86 11.72 -12.49
N SER A 181 20.74 12.03 -13.13
CA SER A 181 19.85 11.03 -13.69
C SER A 181 19.15 11.56 -14.94
N ILE A 182 18.90 10.67 -15.89
CA ILE A 182 18.06 10.91 -17.06
C ILE A 182 16.90 9.92 -17.07
N ILE A 183 15.70 10.39 -17.33
CA ILE A 183 14.49 9.58 -17.58
C ILE A 183 14.19 9.70 -19.07
N ILE A 184 14.30 8.59 -19.79
CA ILE A 184 14.25 8.56 -21.26
C ILE A 184 13.23 7.54 -21.79
N ASP A 185 12.53 7.92 -22.86
CA ASP A 185 11.56 7.08 -23.57
C ASP A 185 12.23 5.81 -24.12
N VAL A 186 11.58 4.65 -23.94
CA VAL A 186 11.78 3.44 -24.75
C VAL A 186 10.41 2.78 -24.93
N SER A 187 9.79 3.00 -26.08
CA SER A 187 8.42 2.54 -26.33
C SER A 187 8.34 1.14 -26.95
N PHE A 188 9.35 0.73 -27.74
CA PHE A 188 9.28 -0.47 -28.58
C PHE A 188 10.49 -1.40 -28.40
N PRO A 189 10.32 -2.73 -28.57
CA PRO A 189 11.45 -3.66 -28.65
C PRO A 189 12.24 -3.41 -29.95
N SER A 190 13.51 -3.80 -29.99
CA SER A 190 14.36 -3.49 -31.16
C SER A 190 13.98 -4.24 -32.43
N THR A 191 13.11 -5.25 -32.34
CA THR A 191 12.49 -5.91 -33.50
C THR A 191 11.52 -5.01 -34.26
N LEU A 192 11.01 -3.95 -33.61
CA LEU A 192 10.07 -2.96 -34.18
C LEU A 192 10.76 -1.62 -34.47
N ASP A 193 12.05 -1.63 -34.79
CA ASP A 193 12.84 -0.41 -35.00
C ASP A 193 12.29 0.53 -36.07
N GLN A 194 11.71 -0.01 -37.14
CA GLN A 194 11.08 0.84 -38.18
C GLN A 194 9.89 1.62 -37.62
N LEU A 195 9.05 0.98 -36.80
CA LEU A 195 7.93 1.65 -36.15
C LEU A 195 8.44 2.74 -35.21
N ALA A 196 9.52 2.46 -34.46
CA ALA A 196 10.15 3.41 -33.57
C ALA A 196 10.70 4.63 -34.34
N ILE A 197 11.30 4.43 -35.51
CA ILE A 197 11.75 5.50 -36.42
C ILE A 197 10.58 6.35 -36.92
N ASP A 198 9.52 5.69 -37.41
CA ASP A 198 8.36 6.35 -38.03
C ASP A 198 7.56 7.17 -37.00
N SER A 199 7.45 6.65 -35.77
CA SER A 199 6.73 7.29 -34.67
C SER A 199 7.61 8.16 -33.76
N LYS A 200 8.92 8.25 -34.05
CA LYS A 200 9.90 9.04 -33.30
C LYS A 200 10.02 8.64 -31.82
N HIS A 201 10.21 7.35 -31.58
CA HIS A 201 10.42 6.74 -30.28
C HIS A 201 11.66 5.85 -30.27
N LEU A 202 12.23 5.58 -29.09
CA LEU A 202 13.41 4.73 -28.96
C LEU A 202 13.07 3.24 -28.79
N THR A 203 14.06 2.42 -29.13
CA THR A 203 14.17 1.00 -28.77
C THR A 203 15.38 0.80 -27.86
N PRO A 204 15.50 -0.33 -27.11
CA PRO A 204 16.69 -0.61 -26.30
C PRO A 204 17.99 -0.49 -27.09
N ARG A 205 18.03 -1.03 -28.32
CA ARG A 205 19.20 -0.95 -29.20
C ARG A 205 19.56 0.48 -29.55
N ARG A 206 18.58 1.29 -29.95
CA ARG A 206 18.81 2.68 -30.37
C ARG A 206 19.30 3.54 -29.21
N LEU A 207 18.70 3.37 -28.03
CA LEU A 207 19.17 4.05 -26.82
C LEU A 207 20.61 3.64 -26.48
N TYR A 208 20.93 2.35 -26.54
CA TYR A 208 22.28 1.85 -26.26
C TYR A 208 23.33 2.39 -27.25
N GLU A 209 22.99 2.41 -28.55
CA GLU A 209 23.83 2.99 -29.60
C GLU A 209 24.09 4.49 -29.34
N ASP A 210 23.05 5.25 -29.03
CA ASP A 210 23.13 6.69 -28.70
C ASP A 210 24.03 6.95 -27.49
N MET A 211 23.81 6.21 -26.41
CA MET A 211 24.61 6.33 -25.19
C MET A 211 26.09 6.04 -25.46
N LYS A 212 26.40 4.95 -26.18
CA LYS A 212 27.79 4.61 -26.49
C LYS A 212 28.51 5.66 -27.34
N ASN A 213 27.78 6.32 -28.24
CA ASN A 213 28.36 7.28 -29.16
C ASN A 213 28.49 8.68 -28.52
N HIS A 214 27.57 9.05 -27.63
CA HIS A 214 27.42 10.45 -27.20
C HIS A 214 27.56 10.67 -25.69
N LEU A 215 27.25 9.70 -24.82
CA LEU A 215 27.36 9.89 -23.36
C LEU A 215 28.82 9.71 -22.91
N ARG A 216 29.40 10.75 -22.28
CA ARG A 216 30.80 10.77 -21.83
C ARG A 216 30.95 10.71 -20.31
N ARG A 217 29.84 10.53 -19.60
CA ARG A 217 29.76 10.54 -18.14
C ARG A 217 29.31 9.18 -17.64
N GLU A 218 30.01 8.68 -16.63
CA GLU A 218 29.67 7.43 -15.93
C GLU A 218 28.87 7.67 -14.64
N ASP A 219 28.77 8.93 -14.20
CA ASP A 219 28.07 9.32 -12.97
C ASP A 219 26.58 9.63 -13.19
N VAL A 220 26.05 9.37 -14.39
CA VAL A 220 24.65 9.64 -14.76
C VAL A 220 23.89 8.32 -14.82
N LYS A 221 22.87 8.18 -13.98
CA LYS A 221 21.98 7.00 -14.02
C LYS A 221 20.94 7.15 -15.11
N VAL A 222 20.67 6.07 -15.84
CA VAL A 222 19.67 6.03 -16.90
C VAL A 222 18.44 5.30 -16.42
N PHE A 223 17.31 5.97 -16.50
CA PHE A 223 16.00 5.43 -16.19
C PHE A 223 15.16 5.40 -17.46
N ILE A 224 14.45 4.30 -17.65
CA ILE A 224 13.58 4.12 -18.81
C ILE A 224 12.13 4.30 -18.39
N ASN A 225 11.38 5.08 -19.17
CA ASN A 225 9.95 5.20 -19.03
C ASN A 225 9.24 5.07 -20.39
N HIS A 226 7.94 5.31 -20.38
CA HIS A 226 7.05 5.40 -21.53
C HIS A 226 6.88 4.09 -22.31
N LEU A 227 7.16 2.94 -21.67
CA LEU A 227 6.97 1.63 -22.28
C LEU A 227 5.50 1.44 -22.68
N LYS A 228 5.28 0.81 -23.84
CA LYS A 228 3.96 0.33 -24.22
C LYS A 228 3.69 -0.98 -23.47
N PRO A 229 2.57 -1.11 -22.72
CA PRO A 229 2.30 -2.25 -21.82
C PRO A 229 2.46 -3.64 -22.45
N ILE A 230 2.10 -3.78 -23.72
CA ILE A 230 2.21 -5.04 -24.47
C ILE A 230 3.67 -5.52 -24.68
N PHE A 231 4.65 -4.61 -24.59
CA PHE A 231 6.06 -4.91 -24.86
C PHE A 231 6.96 -4.88 -23.62
N ILE A 232 6.41 -4.63 -22.42
CA ILE A 232 7.21 -4.45 -21.19
C ILE A 232 8.14 -5.64 -20.96
N GLU A 233 7.61 -6.87 -20.97
CA GLU A 233 8.41 -8.07 -20.68
C GLU A 233 9.44 -8.34 -21.80
N THR A 234 9.08 -8.12 -23.06
CA THR A 234 10.02 -8.24 -24.18
C THR A 234 11.18 -7.25 -24.07
N ILE A 235 10.90 -5.98 -23.75
CA ILE A 235 11.90 -4.93 -23.57
C ILE A 235 12.81 -5.25 -22.36
N LYS A 236 12.22 -5.69 -21.24
CA LYS A 236 12.97 -6.12 -20.04
C LYS A 236 13.95 -7.25 -20.37
N ASP A 237 13.47 -8.29 -21.04
CA ASP A 237 14.29 -9.44 -21.43
C ASP A 237 15.39 -9.03 -22.40
N GLU A 238 15.06 -8.17 -23.37
CA GLU A 238 16.01 -7.65 -24.35
C GLU A 238 17.14 -6.86 -23.68
N ILE A 239 16.80 -5.91 -22.80
CA ILE A 239 17.79 -5.11 -22.06
C ILE A 239 18.68 -6.02 -21.22
N LYS A 240 18.08 -6.94 -20.46
CA LYS A 240 18.81 -7.86 -19.59
C LYS A 240 19.78 -8.76 -20.35
N THR A 241 19.40 -9.22 -21.54
CA THR A 241 20.18 -10.20 -22.31
C THR A 241 21.18 -9.57 -23.27
N GLN A 242 20.87 -8.42 -23.86
CA GLN A 242 21.66 -7.80 -24.93
C GLN A 242 22.32 -6.48 -24.52
N TYR A 243 21.78 -5.76 -23.53
CA TYR A 243 22.23 -4.42 -23.13
C TYR A 243 22.37 -4.28 -21.59
N PRO A 244 23.17 -5.14 -20.92
CA PRO A 244 23.22 -5.20 -19.45
C PRO A 244 23.70 -3.89 -18.78
N ASP A 245 24.50 -3.09 -19.49
CA ASP A 245 25.06 -1.83 -18.97
C ASP A 245 24.19 -0.60 -19.27
N LEU A 246 23.01 -0.78 -19.90
CA LEU A 246 22.16 0.32 -20.37
C LEU A 246 21.74 1.28 -19.25
N PHE A 247 21.54 0.78 -18.04
CA PHE A 247 20.99 1.58 -16.95
C PHE A 247 22.01 2.46 -16.23
N GLN A 248 23.32 2.17 -16.30
CA GLN A 248 24.35 2.85 -15.49
C GLN A 248 23.93 3.05 -14.00
N GLY A 249 23.31 2.02 -13.40
CA GLY A 249 22.82 2.06 -12.03
C GLY A 249 21.39 2.61 -11.82
N GLY A 250 20.65 2.90 -12.89
CA GLY A 250 19.20 3.13 -12.88
C GLY A 250 18.38 1.86 -13.14
N CYS A 251 17.13 2.03 -13.60
CA CYS A 251 16.21 0.92 -13.93
C CYS A 251 15.01 1.40 -14.77
N ILE A 252 14.07 0.50 -15.08
CA ILE A 252 12.75 0.89 -15.63
C ILE A 252 11.90 1.46 -14.49
N ILE A 253 11.35 2.65 -14.69
CA ILE A 253 10.47 3.34 -13.74
C ILE A 253 9.04 2.81 -13.86
N ASN A 254 8.34 2.75 -12.73
CA ASN A 254 6.94 2.37 -12.62
C ASN A 254 6.08 3.50 -12.00
N ASP A 255 4.76 3.34 -12.12
CA ASP A 255 3.80 4.23 -11.47
C ASP A 255 4.00 4.20 -9.95
N GLY A 256 4.09 5.37 -9.32
CA GLY A 256 4.27 5.54 -7.89
C GLY A 256 5.72 5.77 -7.44
N ASP A 257 6.70 5.43 -8.27
CA ASP A 257 8.12 5.57 -7.93
C ASP A 257 8.51 7.00 -7.51
N ILE A 258 9.36 7.12 -6.51
CA ILE A 258 9.94 8.39 -6.08
C ILE A 258 11.44 8.36 -6.37
N LEU A 259 11.89 9.29 -7.22
CA LEU A 259 13.31 9.44 -7.59
C LEU A 259 13.94 10.58 -6.81
N GLU A 260 14.99 10.27 -6.04
CA GLU A 260 15.78 11.26 -5.31
C GLU A 260 16.90 11.82 -6.21
N LEU A 261 17.01 13.16 -6.30
CA LEU A 261 17.84 13.82 -7.32
C LEU A 261 19.35 13.74 -7.05
N LYS A 262 19.78 13.66 -5.78
CA LYS A 262 21.21 13.65 -5.42
C LYS A 262 21.87 12.32 -5.72
N THR A 263 21.21 11.23 -5.36
CA THR A 263 21.70 9.86 -5.39
C THR A 263 21.16 9.10 -6.60
N GLY A 264 20.05 9.55 -7.20
CA GLY A 264 19.31 8.79 -8.21
C GLY A 264 18.84 7.44 -7.67
N SER A 265 18.42 7.38 -6.41
CA SER A 265 17.77 6.19 -5.84
C SER A 265 16.27 6.25 -6.07
N ILE A 266 15.66 5.09 -6.32
CA ILE A 266 14.20 4.95 -6.35
C ILE A 266 13.74 4.30 -5.04
N SER A 267 12.71 4.88 -4.44
CA SER A 267 11.88 4.21 -3.44
C SER A 267 10.52 3.90 -4.08
N GLU A 268 10.13 2.62 -4.08
CA GLU A 268 8.80 2.19 -4.53
C GLU A 268 7.75 2.71 -3.55
N HIS A 269 6.75 3.42 -4.06
CA HIS A 269 5.58 3.80 -3.28
C HIS A 269 4.35 3.29 -4.03
N LEU A 270 3.65 2.31 -3.45
CA LEU A 270 2.48 1.70 -4.07
C LEU A 270 1.44 2.79 -4.35
N THR A 271 0.92 2.84 -5.57
CA THR A 271 -0.27 3.66 -5.85
C THR A 271 -1.43 3.20 -4.97
N LYS A 272 -2.40 4.08 -4.69
CA LYS A 272 -3.57 3.75 -3.86
C LYS A 272 -4.29 2.48 -4.37
N GLY A 273 -4.49 2.35 -5.68
CA GLY A 273 -5.08 1.14 -6.27
C GLY A 273 -4.24 -0.13 -6.11
N GLN A 274 -2.90 -0.03 -6.13
CA GLN A 274 -2.03 -1.17 -5.83
C GLN A 274 -2.04 -1.53 -4.34
N GLN A 275 -2.10 -0.53 -3.46
CA GLN A 275 -2.21 -0.72 -2.02
C GLN A 275 -3.54 -1.40 -1.66
N ASP A 276 -4.66 -0.96 -2.25
CA ASP A 276 -5.98 -1.56 -2.05
C ASP A 276 -5.99 -3.02 -2.51
N LYS A 277 -5.44 -3.31 -3.70
CA LYS A 277 -5.32 -4.67 -4.21
C LYS A 277 -4.44 -5.56 -3.33
N ARG A 278 -3.35 -5.03 -2.79
CA ARG A 278 -2.48 -5.72 -1.83
C ARG A 278 -3.24 -6.03 -0.53
N ASN A 279 -3.95 -5.05 0.02
CA ASN A 279 -4.74 -5.20 1.24
C ASN A 279 -5.84 -6.26 1.06
N VAL A 280 -6.54 -6.26 -0.08
CA VAL A 280 -7.56 -7.26 -0.41
C VAL A 280 -6.96 -8.65 -0.52
N ASN A 281 -5.84 -8.81 -1.22
CA ASN A 281 -5.17 -10.12 -1.33
C ASN A 281 -4.67 -10.61 0.02
N GLN A 282 -4.08 -9.74 0.85
CA GLN A 282 -3.67 -10.08 2.21
C GLN A 282 -4.87 -10.54 3.06
N LEU A 283 -6.02 -9.87 2.96
CA LEU A 283 -7.23 -10.26 3.67
C LEU A 283 -7.76 -11.63 3.22
N ILE A 284 -7.68 -11.95 1.92
CA ILE A 284 -8.02 -13.27 1.37
C ILE A 284 -7.07 -14.35 1.89
N ASP A 285 -5.76 -14.09 1.84
CA ASP A 285 -4.72 -15.04 2.27
C ASP A 285 -4.84 -15.34 3.77
N ILE A 286 -5.07 -14.31 4.59
CA ILE A 286 -5.35 -14.45 6.02
C ILE A 286 -6.63 -15.27 6.21
N GLY A 287 -7.73 -14.94 5.53
CA GLY A 287 -8.99 -15.70 5.63
C GLY A 287 -8.82 -17.20 5.35
N HIS A 288 -8.09 -17.55 4.29
CA HIS A 288 -7.75 -18.94 3.97
C HIS A 288 -6.88 -19.60 5.05
N ALA A 289 -5.90 -18.89 5.60
CA ALA A 289 -5.04 -19.42 6.65
C ALA A 289 -5.79 -19.66 7.96
N LEU A 290 -6.79 -18.82 8.29
CA LEU A 290 -7.62 -18.94 9.49
C LEU A 290 -8.60 -20.11 9.40
N THR A 291 -9.28 -20.27 8.26
CA THR A 291 -10.31 -21.33 8.09
C THR A 291 -9.74 -22.75 8.09
N ASN A 292 -8.47 -22.91 7.71
CA ASN A 292 -7.78 -24.21 7.69
C ASN A 292 -7.11 -24.58 9.02
N GLU A 293 -7.03 -23.65 9.98
CA GLU A 293 -6.39 -23.89 11.27
C GLU A 293 -7.36 -24.54 12.25
N LYS A 294 -6.94 -25.68 12.82
CA LYS A 294 -7.74 -26.45 13.78
C LYS A 294 -7.27 -26.23 15.22
N ASP A 295 -5.99 -25.90 15.40
CA ASP A 295 -5.46 -25.63 16.73
C ASP A 295 -5.89 -24.24 17.19
N PHE A 296 -6.51 -24.19 18.36
CA PHE A 296 -7.12 -22.96 18.88
C PHE A 296 -6.06 -21.91 19.20
N ASP A 297 -4.97 -22.31 19.84
CA ASP A 297 -3.90 -21.39 20.27
C ASP A 297 -3.15 -20.82 19.07
N THR A 298 -2.85 -21.67 18.09
CA THR A 298 -2.26 -21.26 16.81
C THR A 298 -3.19 -20.34 16.02
N LEU A 299 -4.50 -20.60 16.02
CA LEU A 299 -5.49 -19.76 15.36
C LEU A 299 -5.47 -18.34 15.95
N MET A 300 -5.45 -18.22 17.29
CA MET A 300 -5.47 -16.91 17.95
C MET A 300 -4.23 -16.08 17.61
N GLU A 301 -3.06 -16.72 17.56
CA GLU A 301 -1.83 -16.07 17.14
C GLU A 301 -1.87 -15.59 15.70
N LYS A 302 -2.37 -16.43 14.78
CA LYS A 302 -2.51 -16.08 13.37
C LYS A 302 -3.46 -14.90 13.17
N ILE A 303 -4.57 -14.85 13.92
CA ILE A 303 -5.49 -13.71 13.91
C ILE A 303 -4.76 -12.45 14.33
N LEU A 304 -4.10 -12.47 15.49
CA LEU A 304 -3.46 -11.26 16.00
C LEU A 304 -2.33 -10.78 15.07
N LYS A 305 -1.51 -11.72 14.60
CA LYS A 305 -0.42 -11.43 13.68
C LYS A 305 -0.91 -10.84 12.37
N GLY A 306 -1.91 -11.47 11.74
CA GLY A 306 -2.47 -10.97 10.49
C GLY A 306 -3.08 -9.57 10.63
N ALA A 307 -3.72 -9.28 11.78
CA ALA A 307 -4.30 -7.97 12.03
C ALA A 307 -3.24 -6.88 12.19
N LYS A 308 -2.14 -7.20 12.89
CA LYS A 308 -1.00 -6.30 13.00
C LYS A 308 -0.34 -6.04 11.65
N GLU A 309 -0.12 -7.08 10.85
CA GLU A 309 0.48 -6.96 9.52
C GLU A 309 -0.41 -6.15 8.56
N LEU A 310 -1.72 -6.38 8.58
CA LEU A 310 -2.67 -5.67 7.71
C LEU A 310 -2.80 -4.18 8.05
N SER A 311 -2.67 -3.83 9.34
CA SER A 311 -2.77 -2.43 9.80
C SER A 311 -1.44 -1.71 9.95
N ASN A 312 -0.32 -2.43 9.87
CA ASN A 312 1.03 -1.98 10.23
C ASN A 312 1.14 -1.50 11.69
N ALA A 313 0.51 -2.23 12.61
CA ALA A 313 0.54 -1.94 14.05
C ALA A 313 1.71 -2.64 14.76
N ASP A 314 2.38 -1.91 15.66
CA ASP A 314 3.48 -2.47 16.47
C ASP A 314 2.99 -3.43 17.56
N GLY A 315 1.87 -3.09 18.18
CA GLY A 315 1.28 -3.82 19.30
C GLY A 315 -0.09 -4.37 18.95
N GLY A 316 -0.46 -5.47 19.59
CA GLY A 316 -1.81 -6.00 19.49
C GLY A 316 -2.17 -6.90 20.68
N THR A 317 -3.46 -6.99 20.94
CA THR A 317 -4.04 -7.90 21.93
C THR A 317 -5.35 -8.48 21.42
N LEU A 318 -5.51 -9.78 21.59
CA LEU A 318 -6.76 -10.49 21.34
C LEU A 318 -7.38 -10.89 22.68
N TYR A 319 -8.61 -10.48 22.89
CA TYR A 319 -9.42 -10.83 24.05
C TYR A 319 -10.57 -11.73 23.63
N LEU A 320 -10.92 -12.69 24.47
CA LEU A 320 -12.15 -13.48 24.33
C LEU A 320 -13.05 -13.28 25.54
N VAL A 321 -14.35 -13.19 25.29
CA VAL A 321 -15.36 -13.13 26.36
C VAL A 321 -15.36 -14.47 27.10
N THR A 322 -15.36 -14.43 28.43
CA THR A 322 -15.42 -15.61 29.29
C THR A 322 -16.77 -16.30 29.21
N GLU A 323 -16.85 -17.59 29.53
CA GLU A 323 -18.09 -18.38 29.46
C GLU A 323 -19.22 -17.80 30.31
N ASP A 324 -18.88 -17.16 31.44
CA ASP A 324 -19.84 -16.49 32.33
C ASP A 324 -20.28 -15.10 31.83
N GLN A 325 -19.71 -14.63 30.72
CA GLN A 325 -19.94 -13.33 30.09
C GLN A 325 -19.67 -12.12 31.00
N LYS A 326 -18.84 -12.28 32.04
CA LYS A 326 -18.55 -11.20 32.98
C LYS A 326 -17.23 -10.48 32.71
N SER A 327 -16.33 -11.11 31.97
CA SER A 327 -14.99 -10.57 31.76
C SER A 327 -14.45 -10.89 30.36
N LEU A 328 -13.40 -10.16 29.99
CA LEU A 328 -12.56 -10.42 28.83
C LEU A 328 -11.27 -11.06 29.30
N SER A 329 -11.03 -12.29 28.86
CA SER A 329 -9.76 -12.97 29.06
C SER A 329 -8.78 -12.56 27.96
N PHE A 330 -7.57 -12.17 28.34
CA PHE A 330 -6.47 -12.06 27.39
C PHE A 330 -6.23 -13.44 26.78
N THR A 331 -6.05 -13.51 25.47
CA THR A 331 -5.79 -14.78 24.77
C THR A 331 -4.46 -14.77 24.03
N VAL A 332 -4.11 -13.66 23.38
CA VAL A 332 -2.78 -13.44 22.80
C VAL A 332 -2.41 -11.97 22.94
N VAL A 333 -1.16 -11.69 23.32
CA VAL A 333 -0.58 -10.34 23.39
C VAL A 333 0.74 -10.33 22.64
N GLN A 334 0.94 -9.38 21.74
CA GLN A 334 2.18 -9.21 21.00
C GLN A 334 2.57 -7.74 20.88
N THR A 335 3.83 -7.40 21.15
CA THR A 335 4.40 -6.07 20.91
C THR A 335 5.81 -6.20 20.37
N ASP A 336 6.03 -5.82 19.11
CA ASP A 336 7.27 -6.15 18.40
C ASP A 336 8.45 -5.33 18.92
N SER A 337 8.27 -4.02 19.12
CA SER A 337 9.29 -3.12 19.67
C SER A 337 9.80 -3.53 21.06
N LEU A 338 8.98 -4.23 21.85
CA LEU A 338 9.33 -4.72 23.18
C LEU A 338 9.69 -6.22 23.19
N ASN A 339 9.58 -6.90 22.04
CA ASN A 339 9.69 -8.35 21.91
C ASN A 339 8.82 -9.12 22.92
N ILE A 340 7.61 -8.61 23.20
CA ILE A 340 6.64 -9.25 24.09
C ILE A 340 5.76 -10.18 23.27
N LYS A 341 5.65 -11.43 23.71
CA LYS A 341 4.71 -12.42 23.20
C LYS A 341 4.16 -13.24 24.38
N MET A 342 2.84 -13.26 24.54
CA MET A 342 2.16 -14.03 25.59
C MET A 342 0.88 -14.64 25.03
N GLY A 343 0.46 -15.78 25.59
CA GLY A 343 -0.71 -16.51 25.10
C GLY A 343 -0.45 -17.26 23.80
N GLY A 344 -1.48 -17.96 23.34
CA GLY A 344 -1.34 -18.89 22.21
C GLY A 344 -0.35 -20.02 22.51
N THR A 345 0.50 -20.32 21.53
CA THR A 345 1.57 -21.33 21.58
C THR A 345 2.82 -20.86 22.34
N GLN A 346 2.95 -19.57 22.64
CA GLN A 346 4.18 -18.97 23.20
C GLN A 346 4.26 -18.97 24.74
N GLY A 347 3.19 -19.34 25.45
CA GLY A 347 3.21 -19.48 26.91
C GLY A 347 1.93 -18.96 27.59
N GLU A 348 1.93 -19.01 28.93
CA GLU A 348 0.77 -18.63 29.75
C GLU A 348 0.60 -17.11 29.86
N ILE A 349 -0.65 -16.69 30.02
CA ILE A 349 -1.01 -15.30 30.26
C ILE A 349 -0.95 -15.02 31.75
N THR A 350 -0.19 -13.98 32.11
CA THR A 350 0.07 -13.58 33.49
C THR A 350 -0.76 -12.38 33.93
N TRP A 351 -1.57 -11.82 33.02
CA TRP A 351 -2.35 -10.61 33.26
C TRP A 351 -3.78 -10.94 33.69
N PRO A 352 -4.36 -10.17 34.63
CA PRO A 352 -5.72 -10.39 35.08
C PRO A 352 -6.73 -10.08 33.97
N ASN A 353 -7.91 -10.70 34.02
CA ASN A 353 -8.99 -10.41 33.08
C ASN A 353 -9.45 -8.95 33.18
N VAL A 354 -10.02 -8.45 32.08
CA VAL A 354 -10.69 -7.15 32.05
C VAL A 354 -12.16 -7.36 32.38
N GLU A 355 -12.60 -6.88 33.55
CA GLU A 355 -13.99 -6.99 33.99
C GLU A 355 -14.94 -6.15 33.10
N LEU A 356 -16.04 -6.74 32.65
CA LEU A 356 -17.08 -6.06 31.88
C LEU A 356 -18.07 -5.32 32.79
N TYR A 357 -18.18 -5.71 34.05
CA TYR A 357 -19.06 -5.09 35.03
C TYR A 357 -18.24 -4.66 36.25
N LYS A 358 -18.57 -3.50 36.82
CA LYS A 358 -17.97 -2.97 38.04
C LYS A 358 -18.52 -3.72 39.27
N GLU A 359 -17.88 -3.52 40.43
CA GLU A 359 -18.31 -4.14 41.70
C GLU A 359 -19.76 -3.77 42.11
N ASP A 360 -20.27 -2.64 41.62
CA ASP A 360 -21.65 -2.17 41.85
C ASP A 360 -22.67 -2.77 40.86
N GLY A 361 -22.22 -3.61 39.91
CA GLY A 361 -23.04 -4.25 38.88
C GLY A 361 -23.27 -3.41 37.62
N ASN A 362 -22.77 -2.17 37.56
CA ASN A 362 -22.87 -1.33 36.36
C ASN A 362 -21.86 -1.74 35.29
N GLU A 363 -22.20 -1.46 34.03
CA GLU A 363 -21.33 -1.69 32.86
C GLU A 363 -20.01 -0.90 32.96
N ASN A 364 -18.90 -1.56 32.68
CA ASN A 364 -17.57 -0.97 32.70
C ASN A 364 -17.24 -0.29 31.36
N PHE A 365 -17.66 0.97 31.23
CA PHE A 365 -17.33 1.81 30.06
C PHE A 365 -16.00 2.56 30.19
N GLU A 366 -15.29 2.39 31.30
CA GLU A 366 -14.02 3.07 31.53
C GLU A 366 -12.88 2.41 30.75
N GLN A 367 -12.88 1.09 30.62
CA GLN A 367 -11.86 0.39 29.84
C GLN A 367 -12.28 0.24 28.38
N VAL A 368 -11.41 0.63 27.45
CA VAL A 368 -11.71 0.66 26.00
C VAL A 368 -12.13 -0.71 25.47
N ALA A 369 -11.43 -1.77 25.87
CA ALA A 369 -11.77 -3.14 25.48
C ALA A 369 -13.16 -3.57 26.01
N ALA A 370 -13.49 -3.22 27.26
CA ALA A 370 -14.79 -3.52 27.86
C ALA A 370 -15.92 -2.74 27.17
N LEU A 371 -15.73 -1.44 26.90
CA LEU A 371 -16.70 -0.63 26.16
C LEU A 371 -16.95 -1.19 24.77
N CYS A 372 -15.90 -1.56 24.04
CA CYS A 372 -16.01 -2.18 22.71
C CYS A 372 -16.83 -3.48 22.78
N SER A 373 -16.54 -4.34 23.76
CA SER A 373 -17.27 -5.60 23.95
C SER A 373 -18.75 -5.39 24.26
N LEU A 374 -19.09 -4.45 25.14
CA LEU A 374 -20.46 -4.21 25.60
C LEU A 374 -21.32 -3.50 24.55
N THR A 375 -20.72 -2.56 23.80
CA THR A 375 -21.45 -1.75 22.82
C THR A 375 -21.43 -2.34 21.41
N GLY A 376 -20.51 -3.26 21.12
CA GLY A 376 -20.26 -3.76 19.77
C GLY A 376 -19.77 -2.67 18.81
N ARG A 377 -19.20 -1.58 19.32
CA ARG A 377 -18.72 -0.45 18.52
C ARG A 377 -17.21 -0.48 18.39
N LEU A 378 -16.74 -0.17 17.19
CA LEU A 378 -15.34 0.13 16.93
C LEU A 378 -14.96 1.45 17.61
N ILE A 379 -13.77 1.48 18.20
CA ILE A 379 -13.21 2.67 18.86
C ILE A 379 -11.83 2.94 18.25
N ASN A 380 -11.66 4.12 17.68
CA ASN A 380 -10.38 4.59 17.14
C ASN A 380 -9.93 5.83 17.92
N ILE A 381 -8.71 5.78 18.45
CA ILE A 381 -8.11 6.81 19.30
C ILE A 381 -6.79 7.25 18.68
N ASP A 382 -6.70 8.52 18.31
CA ASP A 382 -5.51 9.11 17.68
C ASP A 382 -4.31 9.18 18.63
N ASP A 383 -4.54 9.62 19.88
CA ASP A 383 -3.54 9.67 20.95
C ASP A 383 -4.18 9.37 22.31
N VAL A 384 -3.82 8.23 22.89
CA VAL A 384 -4.27 7.74 24.21
C VAL A 384 -4.02 8.74 25.34
N TYR A 385 -3.00 9.60 25.24
CA TYR A 385 -2.70 10.57 26.30
C TYR A 385 -3.59 11.82 26.25
N TYR A 386 -4.26 12.07 25.11
CA TYR A 386 -5.15 13.22 24.90
C TYR A 386 -6.62 12.84 24.74
N ALA A 387 -6.95 11.55 24.73
CA ALA A 387 -8.33 11.08 24.61
C ALA A 387 -9.09 11.25 25.93
N ASP A 388 -10.22 11.96 25.87
CA ASP A 388 -11.14 12.14 26.99
C ASP A 388 -12.19 11.02 27.05
N GLY A 389 -12.71 10.72 28.24
CA GLY A 389 -13.83 9.79 28.45
C GLY A 389 -13.45 8.32 28.66
N PHE A 390 -12.16 7.99 28.71
CA PHE A 390 -11.66 6.63 28.93
C PHE A 390 -10.64 6.58 30.08
N ASN A 391 -10.57 5.43 30.76
CA ASN A 391 -9.59 5.14 31.78
C ASN A 391 -8.40 4.38 31.18
N PHE A 392 -7.28 5.10 31.02
CA PHE A 392 -6.02 4.55 30.51
C PHE A 392 -5.00 4.28 31.62
N GLU A 393 -5.39 4.17 32.89
CA GLU A 393 -4.43 3.93 33.97
C GLU A 393 -3.60 2.66 33.76
N GLY A 394 -4.24 1.57 33.31
CA GLY A 394 -3.55 0.31 32.99
C GLY A 394 -2.53 0.48 31.88
N THR A 395 -2.92 1.12 30.78
CA THR A 395 -2.04 1.44 29.65
C THR A 395 -0.88 2.34 30.07
N LYS A 396 -1.15 3.41 30.82
CA LYS A 396 -0.12 4.35 31.31
C LYS A 396 0.85 3.70 32.29
N LYS A 397 0.39 2.75 33.12
CA LYS A 397 1.26 1.95 34.01
C LYS A 397 2.16 1.02 33.22
N PHE A 398 1.62 0.33 32.21
CA PHE A 398 2.40 -0.51 31.30
C PHE A 398 3.47 0.30 30.55
N ASP A 399 3.07 1.43 29.97
CA ASP A 399 3.94 2.38 29.28
C ASP A 399 5.10 2.84 30.20
N ALA A 400 4.78 3.28 31.42
CA ALA A 400 5.77 3.72 32.39
C ALA A 400 6.73 2.60 32.84
N GLY A 401 6.25 1.36 32.94
CA GLY A 401 7.05 0.21 33.35
C GLY A 401 7.96 -0.37 32.25
N THR A 402 7.62 -0.13 30.98
CA THR A 402 8.33 -0.72 29.82
C THR A 402 9.11 0.32 29.01
N GLY A 403 8.86 1.62 29.21
CA GLY A 403 9.38 2.68 28.35
C GLY A 403 8.64 2.82 27.02
N TYR A 404 7.55 2.06 26.84
CA TYR A 404 6.67 2.14 25.70
C TYR A 404 5.74 3.36 25.80
N ARG A 405 5.36 3.96 24.67
CA ARG A 405 4.31 4.99 24.64
C ARG A 405 3.22 4.53 23.71
N THR A 406 2.07 4.21 24.27
CA THR A 406 0.86 3.97 23.49
C THR A 406 0.30 5.31 23.02
N LYS A 407 0.36 5.57 21.71
CA LYS A 407 -0.16 6.78 21.06
C LYS A 407 -1.45 6.43 20.33
N SER A 408 -1.40 5.80 19.16
CA SER A 408 -2.62 5.42 18.44
C SER A 408 -3.16 4.07 18.89
N MET A 409 -4.49 3.93 18.97
CA MET A 409 -5.17 2.70 19.41
C MET A 409 -6.44 2.47 18.60
N LEU A 410 -6.57 1.26 18.04
CA LEU A 410 -7.76 0.79 17.34
C LEU A 410 -8.33 -0.44 18.04
N VAL A 411 -9.59 -0.40 18.44
CA VAL A 411 -10.26 -1.48 19.17
C VAL A 411 -11.52 -1.89 18.43
N VAL A 412 -11.59 -3.16 18.05
CA VAL A 412 -12.59 -3.68 17.11
C VAL A 412 -13.29 -4.90 17.72
N PRO A 413 -14.63 -4.97 17.67
CA PRO A 413 -15.36 -6.11 18.20
C PRO A 413 -15.26 -7.30 17.25
N MET A 414 -15.14 -8.49 17.82
CA MET A 414 -15.22 -9.75 17.08
C MET A 414 -16.62 -10.30 17.21
N THR A 415 -17.44 -10.06 16.19
CA THR A 415 -18.86 -10.40 16.21
C THR A 415 -19.11 -11.67 15.41
N ASN A 416 -19.80 -12.65 15.99
CA ASN A 416 -20.16 -13.88 15.30
C ASN A 416 -21.37 -13.69 14.36
N HIS A 417 -21.79 -14.75 13.67
CA HIS A 417 -22.90 -14.72 12.71
C HIS A 417 -24.28 -14.45 13.36
N GLU A 418 -24.39 -14.54 14.68
CA GLU A 418 -25.60 -14.25 15.45
C GLU A 418 -25.66 -12.79 15.94
N GLY A 419 -24.63 -11.99 15.68
CA GLY A 419 -24.51 -10.62 16.17
C GLY A 419 -23.94 -10.50 17.59
N ASN A 420 -23.47 -11.60 18.17
CA ASN A 420 -22.88 -11.62 19.52
C ASN A 420 -21.39 -11.30 19.45
N VAL A 421 -20.91 -10.42 20.34
CA VAL A 421 -19.48 -10.14 20.50
C VAL A 421 -18.84 -11.27 21.29
N ILE A 422 -17.97 -12.04 20.65
CA ILE A 422 -17.28 -13.19 21.27
C ILE A 422 -15.87 -12.85 21.76
N GLY A 423 -15.38 -11.67 21.37
CA GLY A 423 -14.04 -11.20 21.69
C GLY A 423 -13.80 -9.77 21.19
N VAL A 424 -12.63 -9.25 21.51
CA VAL A 424 -12.19 -7.91 21.11
C VAL A 424 -10.77 -8.00 20.59
N LEU A 425 -10.52 -7.32 19.47
CA LEU A 425 -9.19 -7.15 18.90
C LEU A 425 -8.73 -5.71 19.14
N GLN A 426 -7.58 -5.55 19.78
CA GLN A 426 -6.97 -4.26 20.07
C GLN A 426 -5.63 -4.17 19.34
N LEU A 427 -5.37 -3.06 18.65
CA LEU A 427 -4.15 -2.77 17.91
C LEU A 427 -3.59 -1.43 18.38
N LEU A 428 -2.27 -1.36 18.51
CA LEU A 428 -1.56 -0.22 19.08
C LEU A 428 -0.47 0.28 18.13
N ASN A 429 -0.33 1.59 18.06
CA ASN A 429 0.75 2.30 17.38
C ASN A 429 0.92 1.88 15.92
N LYS A 430 -0.02 2.30 15.07
CA LYS A 430 0.15 2.23 13.62
C LYS A 430 1.40 3.01 13.20
N ARG A 431 2.22 2.40 12.37
CA ARG A 431 3.43 3.01 11.80
C ARG A 431 3.22 3.44 10.36
N ASP A 432 3.81 4.56 9.97
CA ASP A 432 3.97 4.95 8.58
C ASP A 432 5.25 4.33 7.96
N GLU A 433 5.57 4.69 6.73
CA GLU A 433 6.77 4.20 6.01
C GLU A 433 8.09 4.67 6.64
N ASN A 434 8.06 5.73 7.45
CA ASN A 434 9.22 6.25 8.17
C ASN A 434 9.30 5.67 9.60
N GLU A 435 8.48 4.67 9.92
CA GLU A 435 8.31 4.08 11.26
C GLU A 435 7.74 5.06 12.32
N GLU A 436 7.20 6.21 11.90
CA GLU A 436 6.57 7.18 12.78
C GLU A 436 5.17 6.74 13.17
N ILE A 437 4.77 7.01 14.42
CA ILE A 437 3.46 6.60 14.93
C ILE A 437 2.38 7.58 14.47
N ILE A 438 1.45 7.08 13.67
CA ILE A 438 0.30 7.80 13.11
C ILE A 438 -1.03 7.23 13.62
N PRO A 439 -2.13 8.01 13.59
CA PRO A 439 -3.48 7.48 13.81
C PRO A 439 -3.90 6.43 12.79
N PHE A 440 -4.80 5.53 13.18
CA PHE A 440 -5.45 4.61 12.24
C PHE A 440 -6.45 5.38 11.37
N LYS A 441 -6.46 5.11 10.07
CA LYS A 441 -7.34 5.78 9.11
C LYS A 441 -8.68 5.04 8.97
N PRO A 442 -9.75 5.68 8.46
CA PRO A 442 -11.03 5.00 8.22
C PRO A 442 -10.93 3.74 7.35
N GLU A 443 -9.97 3.68 6.42
CA GLU A 443 -9.73 2.49 5.60
C GLU A 443 -9.18 1.32 6.44
N ASP A 444 -8.35 1.61 7.46
CA ASP A 444 -7.85 0.60 8.40
C ASP A 444 -9.00 0.03 9.24
N GLU A 445 -9.93 0.89 9.67
CA GLU A 445 -11.11 0.47 10.44
C GLU A 445 -11.93 -0.57 9.69
N GLN A 446 -12.22 -0.31 8.41
CA GLN A 446 -13.01 -1.22 7.57
C GLN A 446 -12.28 -2.56 7.33
N LEU A 447 -10.99 -2.51 7.03
CA LEU A 447 -10.17 -3.70 6.79
C LEU A 447 -10.09 -4.59 8.05
N ILE A 448 -9.80 -3.98 9.21
CA ILE A 448 -9.67 -4.71 10.47
C ILE A 448 -11.03 -5.20 10.98
N LEU A 449 -12.11 -4.46 10.78
CA LEU A 449 -13.47 -4.95 11.10
C LEU A 449 -13.86 -6.16 10.26
N SER A 450 -13.56 -6.14 8.96
CA SER A 450 -13.80 -7.28 8.05
C SER A 450 -12.98 -8.50 8.48
N MET A 451 -11.68 -8.31 8.78
CA MET A 451 -10.83 -9.37 9.28
C MET A 451 -11.31 -9.93 10.63
N SER A 452 -11.70 -9.05 11.56
CA SER A 452 -12.19 -9.45 12.89
C SER A 452 -13.46 -10.29 12.81
N SER A 453 -14.34 -9.99 11.84
CA SER A 453 -15.54 -10.78 11.58
C SER A 453 -15.22 -12.18 11.06
N GLN A 454 -14.26 -12.31 10.12
CA GLN A 454 -13.80 -13.62 9.65
C GLN A 454 -13.13 -14.43 10.75
N ALA A 455 -12.30 -13.77 11.56
CA ALA A 455 -11.67 -14.36 12.72
C ALA A 455 -12.71 -14.86 13.74
N ALA A 456 -13.77 -14.09 14.00
CA ALA A 456 -14.85 -14.49 14.90
C ALA A 456 -15.59 -15.76 14.42
N VAL A 457 -15.82 -15.87 13.11
CA VAL A 457 -16.40 -17.08 12.50
C VAL A 457 -15.46 -18.28 12.67
N SER A 458 -14.17 -18.12 12.39
CA SER A 458 -13.18 -19.19 12.57
C SER A 458 -13.07 -19.65 14.03
N ILE A 459 -13.05 -18.70 14.99
CA ILE A 459 -13.09 -19.01 16.43
C ILE A 459 -14.32 -19.82 16.80
N SER A 460 -15.49 -19.37 16.33
CA SER A 460 -16.78 -20.03 16.63
C SER A 460 -16.79 -21.46 16.09
N ASN A 461 -16.30 -21.66 14.87
CA ASN A 461 -16.19 -22.99 14.26
C ASN A 461 -15.24 -23.91 15.05
N THR A 462 -14.06 -23.42 15.44
CA THR A 462 -13.10 -24.21 16.22
C THR A 462 -13.66 -24.58 17.60
N ARG A 463 -14.37 -23.66 18.26
CA ARG A 463 -15.07 -23.95 19.53
C ARG A 463 -16.16 -25.00 19.35
N LEU A 464 -17.02 -24.84 18.34
CA LEU A 464 -18.10 -25.77 18.03
C LEU A 464 -17.57 -27.19 17.76
N ILE A 465 -16.49 -27.31 17.00
CA ILE A 465 -15.85 -28.61 16.73
C ILE A 465 -15.35 -29.25 18.03
N LYS A 466 -14.66 -28.48 18.89
CA LYS A 466 -14.17 -28.99 20.19
C LYS A 466 -15.31 -29.41 21.12
N GLU A 467 -16.40 -28.65 21.16
CA GLU A 467 -17.59 -28.99 21.95
C GLU A 467 -18.25 -30.27 21.45
N LEU A 468 -18.37 -30.44 20.12
CA LEU A 468 -18.89 -31.65 19.51
C LEU A 468 -18.01 -32.88 19.82
N GLU A 469 -16.69 -32.73 19.74
CA GLU A 469 -15.74 -33.79 20.13
C GLU A 469 -15.86 -34.15 21.60
N LYS A 470 -15.98 -33.16 22.49
CA LYS A 470 -16.18 -33.38 23.93
C LYS A 470 -17.50 -34.10 24.21
N LEU A 471 -18.59 -33.66 23.58
CA LEU A 471 -19.90 -34.29 23.71
C LEU A 471 -19.87 -35.75 23.27
N LEU A 472 -19.20 -36.06 22.15
CA LEU A 472 -19.04 -37.43 21.67
C LEU A 472 -18.27 -38.29 22.67
N HIS A 473 -17.16 -37.77 23.21
CA HIS A 473 -16.38 -38.47 24.22
C HIS A 473 -17.18 -38.72 25.50
N ASP A 474 -17.89 -37.72 26.02
CA ASP A 474 -18.72 -37.84 27.22
C ASP A 474 -19.87 -38.83 27.01
N PHE A 475 -20.47 -38.85 25.81
CA PHE A 475 -21.50 -39.82 25.43
C PHE A 475 -20.96 -41.26 25.39
N ILE A 476 -19.81 -41.49 24.75
CA ILE A 476 -19.14 -42.80 24.70
C ILE A 476 -18.82 -43.27 26.12
N LYS A 477 -18.27 -42.39 26.96
CA LYS A 477 -17.93 -42.68 28.36
C LYS A 477 -19.17 -43.09 29.16
N THR A 478 -20.27 -42.35 29.01
CA THR A 478 -21.54 -42.64 29.68
C THR A 478 -22.11 -44.02 29.26
N ILE A 479 -22.05 -44.37 27.97
CA ILE A 479 -22.46 -45.70 27.49
C ILE A 479 -21.57 -46.80 28.07
N ALA A 480 -20.25 -46.60 28.07
CA ALA A 480 -19.30 -47.56 28.63
C ALA A 480 -19.56 -47.81 30.11
N ASP A 481 -19.82 -46.76 30.90
CA ASP A 481 -20.15 -46.84 32.32
C ASP A 481 -21.49 -47.57 32.56
N ALA A 482 -22.52 -47.28 31.75
CA ALA A 482 -23.82 -47.96 31.85
C ALA A 482 -23.75 -49.46 31.47
N ILE A 483 -22.93 -49.84 30.49
CA ILE A 483 -22.66 -51.25 30.14
C ILE A 483 -21.94 -51.95 31.30
N ASN A 484 -20.99 -51.27 31.94
CA ASN A 484 -20.23 -51.81 33.07
C ASN A 484 -21.13 -52.08 34.29
N GLU A 485 -22.11 -51.24 34.60
CA GLU A 485 -23.06 -51.48 35.71
C GLU A 485 -23.88 -52.76 35.52
N LYS A 486 -24.17 -53.15 34.27
CA LYS A 486 -25.02 -54.29 33.95
C LYS A 486 -24.32 -55.65 34.13
N SER A 487 -23.00 -55.69 34.32
CA SER A 487 -22.22 -56.94 34.46
C SER A 487 -21.04 -56.78 35.42
N LYS A 488 -21.15 -57.36 36.63
CA LYS A 488 -20.10 -57.39 37.66
C LYS A 488 -18.77 -58.02 37.22
N TYR A 489 -18.75 -58.81 36.14
CA TYR A 489 -17.56 -59.53 35.66
C TYR A 489 -16.77 -58.77 34.57
N THR A 490 -17.34 -57.74 33.94
CA THR A 490 -16.69 -56.95 32.86
C THR A 490 -16.33 -55.53 33.28
N GLY A 491 -16.61 -55.14 34.53
CA GLY A 491 -16.29 -53.83 35.08
C GLY A 491 -14.83 -53.44 34.86
N GLY A 492 -14.62 -52.38 34.09
CA GLY A 492 -13.29 -51.84 33.76
C GLY A 492 -12.56 -52.55 32.62
N HIS A 493 -13.09 -53.63 32.03
CA HIS A 493 -12.45 -54.26 30.86
C HIS A 493 -12.51 -53.34 29.65
N ILE A 494 -13.67 -52.71 29.39
CA ILE A 494 -13.85 -51.79 28.26
C ILE A 494 -12.94 -50.56 28.43
N ASN A 495 -12.87 -50.00 29.64
CA ASN A 495 -12.02 -48.84 29.92
C ASN A 495 -10.53 -49.18 29.75
N ARG A 496 -10.06 -50.35 30.22
CA ARG A 496 -8.67 -50.81 30.00
C ARG A 496 -8.37 -51.05 28.52
N VAL A 497 -9.29 -51.62 27.76
CA VAL A 497 -9.10 -51.81 26.30
C VAL A 497 -9.00 -50.45 25.60
N ALA A 498 -9.84 -49.48 25.97
CA ALA A 498 -9.78 -48.13 25.42
C ALA A 498 -8.46 -47.41 25.78
N GLU A 499 -8.04 -47.45 27.05
CA GLU A 499 -6.76 -46.88 27.51
C GLU A 499 -5.57 -47.53 26.80
N ILE A 500 -5.51 -48.87 26.74
CA ILE A 500 -4.43 -49.59 26.07
C ILE A 500 -4.41 -49.28 24.58
N SER A 501 -5.58 -49.15 23.94
CA SER A 501 -5.66 -48.78 22.52
C SER A 501 -5.10 -47.38 22.27
N LEU A 502 -5.40 -46.42 23.13
CA LEU A 502 -4.83 -45.05 23.08
C LEU A 502 -3.32 -45.05 23.31
N VAL A 503 -2.81 -45.85 24.24
CA VAL A 503 -1.35 -45.99 24.47
C VAL A 503 -0.66 -46.57 23.24
N ILE A 504 -1.25 -47.60 22.61
CA ILE A 504 -0.72 -48.19 21.38
C ILE A 504 -0.76 -47.18 20.23
N ALA A 505 -1.88 -46.49 20.01
CA ALA A 505 -2.02 -45.48 18.96
C ALA A 505 -1.01 -44.33 19.12
N ASN A 506 -0.83 -43.83 20.35
CA ASN A 506 0.16 -42.80 20.64
C ASN A 506 1.61 -43.28 20.42
N ALA A 507 1.92 -44.53 20.75
CA ALA A 507 3.24 -45.11 20.49
C ALA A 507 3.51 -45.26 18.98
N ILE A 508 2.48 -45.64 18.20
CA ILE A 508 2.53 -45.70 16.74
C ILE A 508 2.76 -44.30 16.15
N ASN A 509 1.99 -43.29 16.57
CA ASN A 509 2.13 -41.91 16.08
C ASN A 509 3.47 -41.25 16.43
N LYS A 510 4.13 -41.69 17.51
CA LYS A 510 5.46 -41.21 17.92
C LYS A 510 6.61 -41.96 17.25
N ASP A 511 6.35 -43.07 16.57
CA ASP A 511 7.40 -43.83 15.90
C ASP A 511 7.85 -43.13 14.61
N SER A 512 8.85 -42.25 14.72
CA SER A 512 9.38 -41.49 13.58
C SER A 512 10.45 -42.22 12.77
N THR A 513 10.85 -43.45 13.16
CA THR A 513 12.00 -44.15 12.55
C THR A 513 11.77 -45.63 12.25
N GLY A 514 10.73 -46.24 12.80
CA GLY A 514 10.41 -47.65 12.69
C GLY A 514 9.36 -47.98 11.63
N ALA A 515 8.78 -49.18 11.75
CA ALA A 515 7.86 -49.77 10.77
C ALA A 515 6.56 -48.97 10.59
N PHE A 516 6.23 -48.10 11.55
CA PHE A 516 4.99 -47.33 11.55
C PHE A 516 5.16 -45.85 11.20
N LYS A 517 6.35 -45.41 10.77
CA LYS A 517 6.67 -43.99 10.52
C LYS A 517 5.78 -43.22 9.54
N ASN A 518 5.03 -43.92 8.69
CA ASN A 518 4.14 -43.31 7.69
C ASN A 518 2.66 -43.49 8.05
N ILE A 519 2.34 -44.01 9.25
CA ILE A 519 0.98 -44.26 9.71
C ILE A 519 0.66 -43.25 10.82
N HIS A 520 -0.41 -42.48 10.62
CA HIS A 520 -0.97 -41.57 11.62
C HIS A 520 -2.41 -42.01 11.93
N LEU A 521 -2.62 -42.45 13.18
CA LEU A 521 -3.90 -42.89 13.73
C LEU A 521 -4.60 -41.80 14.54
#